data_AF-A0A7J2MJG0-F1
#
_entry.id   AF-A0A7J2MJG0-F1
#
_cell.length_a   1.000
_cell.length_b   1.000
_cell.length_c   1.000
_cell.angle_alpha   90.00
_cell.angle_beta   90.00
_cell.angle_gamma   90.00
#
_symmetry.space_group_name_H-M   'P 1'
#
loop_
_entity.id
_entity.type
_entity.pdbx_description
1 polymer ?
#
loop_
_entity_poly.entity_id
_entity_poly.type
_entity_poly.pdbx_seq_one_letter_code
_entity_poly.pdbx_strand_id
1 'polypeptide(L)'
;DGSVEKNRLHVTCSSVSRRLLQDIGLQLLRFGIFYRLKHERRPAGGAAKEFYDKLGESPLFDLYYISIRSSYARIFAEEIGFASVRKEAALNSVLSKERTPRSTVAGDAILDEIETIEPDRAETDYLYDIEVEDHHNFLINDFMVSANCDGDEDCVMLLMDGLLNFSRSYLPARRGGWMDAPLVLTTRIDPKEIDKEAHNIDIMEQYPLRFYELASDFANPKDVEDLMDTVSKHLGTEAQYMSRFTHPTSNIAAGPLNSAYKTLGSMVEKMDAQLALARKTRAVDADDVAERVINSHFLPDMIGNLRAFSRQKVRCVKCGAKFRRPLLSDTCPKCHGRVILTVTEGSVKKYLDTSTRVATEYEVSEYTRQRIELIGLEIKSLFESDKSKQMGLLDFM
;
A
#
# COMPACT_ATOMS: atom_id res chain seq x y z
N ASP A 1 16.78 -20.06 -20.00
CA ASP A 1 17.87 -20.88 -19.40
C ASP A 1 17.42 -21.70 -18.19
N GLY A 2 16.44 -22.59 -18.37
CA GLY A 2 15.95 -23.40 -17.27
C GLY A 2 16.93 -24.50 -16.84
N SER A 3 16.96 -24.85 -15.56
CA SER A 3 17.80 -25.90 -14.99
C SER A 3 17.11 -26.59 -13.81
N VAL A 4 17.61 -27.77 -13.43
CA VAL A 4 17.10 -28.55 -12.29
C VAL A 4 18.24 -28.87 -11.35
N GLU A 5 18.00 -28.73 -10.04
CA GLU A 5 18.98 -29.16 -9.04
C GLU A 5 19.07 -30.69 -8.94
N LYS A 6 20.29 -31.23 -8.87
CA LYS A 6 20.53 -32.69 -8.85
C LYS A 6 19.94 -33.41 -7.62
N ASN A 7 19.83 -32.70 -6.50
CA ASN A 7 19.50 -33.32 -5.21
C ASN A 7 18.09 -32.99 -4.70
N ARG A 8 17.35 -32.13 -5.39
CA ARG A 8 16.06 -31.63 -4.93
C ARG A 8 15.17 -31.36 -6.14
N LEU A 9 13.87 -31.63 -6.01
CA LEU A 9 12.88 -31.22 -7.00
C LEU A 9 12.70 -29.69 -6.95
N HIS A 10 13.59 -29.00 -7.67
CA HIS A 10 13.69 -27.55 -7.74
C HIS A 10 14.08 -27.16 -9.16
N VAL A 11 13.13 -26.57 -9.86
CA VAL A 11 13.31 -26.03 -11.21
C VAL A 11 13.64 -24.55 -11.08
N THR A 12 14.70 -24.11 -11.75
CA THR A 12 15.12 -22.72 -11.77
C THR A 12 15.25 -22.20 -13.19
N CYS A 13 14.93 -20.93 -13.42
CA CYS A 13 15.20 -20.25 -14.68
C CYS A 13 15.79 -18.88 -14.39
N SER A 14 16.96 -18.59 -14.96
CA SER A 14 17.68 -17.34 -14.73
C SER A 14 17.58 -16.40 -15.93
N SER A 15 17.49 -15.09 -15.68
CA SER A 15 17.58 -14.04 -16.70
C SER A 15 18.09 -12.73 -16.10
N VAL A 16 18.69 -11.88 -16.92
CA VAL A 16 19.06 -10.50 -16.56
C VAL A 16 17.83 -9.58 -16.58
N SER A 17 16.81 -9.93 -17.36
CA SER A 17 15.56 -9.17 -17.44
C SER A 17 14.55 -9.66 -16.41
N ARG A 18 14.30 -8.84 -15.37
CA ARG A 18 13.23 -9.09 -14.39
C ARG A 18 11.87 -9.22 -15.07
N ARG A 19 11.55 -8.31 -16.00
CA ARG A 19 10.27 -8.25 -16.71
C ARG A 19 9.99 -9.53 -17.50
N LEU A 20 11.01 -10.06 -18.18
CA LEU A 20 10.87 -11.33 -18.88
C LEU A 20 10.50 -12.48 -17.95
N LEU A 21 11.09 -12.53 -16.75
CA LEU A 21 10.74 -13.57 -15.78
C LEU A 21 9.36 -13.36 -15.16
N GLN A 22 8.90 -12.12 -15.02
CA GLN A 22 7.52 -11.84 -14.60
C GLN A 22 6.52 -12.33 -15.66
N ASP A 23 6.78 -12.05 -16.94
CA ASP A 23 5.92 -12.51 -18.05
C ASP A 23 5.88 -14.04 -18.14
N ILE A 24 7.04 -14.71 -18.00
CA ILE A 24 7.11 -16.18 -17.93
C ILE A 24 6.37 -16.70 -16.68
N GLY A 25 6.53 -16.00 -15.56
CA GLY A 25 5.85 -16.30 -14.31
C GLY A 25 4.33 -16.26 -14.44
N LEU A 26 3.78 -15.25 -15.12
CA LEU A 26 2.36 -15.15 -15.42
C LEU A 26 1.88 -16.36 -16.23
N GLN A 27 2.66 -16.79 -17.21
CA GLN A 27 2.33 -17.98 -18.01
C GLN A 27 2.32 -19.25 -17.16
N LEU A 28 3.24 -19.37 -16.20
CA LEU A 28 3.30 -20.52 -15.27
C LEU A 28 2.07 -20.57 -14.35
N LEU A 29 1.58 -19.42 -13.87
CA LEU A 29 0.38 -19.36 -13.03
C LEU A 29 -0.86 -19.93 -13.72
N ARG A 30 -0.96 -19.82 -15.05
CA ARG A 30 -2.05 -20.44 -15.83
C ARG A 30 -2.11 -21.97 -15.71
N PHE A 31 -0.98 -22.61 -15.41
CA PHE A 31 -0.88 -24.05 -15.15
C PHE A 31 -0.97 -24.39 -13.66
N GLY A 32 -1.33 -23.44 -12.80
CA GLY A 32 -1.33 -23.61 -11.34
C GLY A 32 0.08 -23.73 -10.75
N ILE A 33 1.11 -23.28 -11.48
CA ILE A 33 2.51 -23.38 -11.05
C ILE A 33 2.92 -22.06 -10.38
N PHE A 34 2.96 -22.08 -9.05
CA PHE A 34 3.49 -20.96 -8.29
C PHE A 34 5.01 -20.97 -8.25
N TYR A 35 5.59 -19.78 -8.31
CA TYR A 35 7.03 -19.57 -8.33
C TYR A 35 7.43 -18.45 -7.38
N ARG A 36 8.70 -18.47 -6.95
CA ARG A 36 9.32 -17.33 -6.26
C ARG A 36 10.33 -16.65 -7.16
N LEU A 37 10.27 -15.33 -7.23
CA LEU A 37 11.29 -14.53 -7.88
C LEU A 37 12.42 -14.23 -6.88
N LYS A 38 13.67 -14.46 -7.27
CA LYS A 38 14.85 -14.14 -6.48
C LYS A 38 15.75 -13.19 -7.25
N HIS A 39 16.45 -12.32 -6.54
CA HIS A 39 17.45 -11.41 -7.07
C HIS A 39 18.80 -11.69 -6.39
N GLU A 40 19.85 -11.85 -7.19
CA GLU A 40 21.22 -11.92 -6.70
C GLU A 40 22.13 -11.07 -7.58
N ARG A 41 23.13 -10.43 -6.97
CA ARG A 41 24.25 -9.81 -7.68
C ARG A 41 25.41 -10.77 -7.75
N ARG A 42 25.86 -11.10 -8.96
CA ARG A 42 27.00 -12.00 -9.16
C ARG A 42 28.07 -11.38 -10.05
N PRO A 43 29.37 -11.62 -9.76
CA PRO A 43 30.43 -11.25 -10.68
C PRO A 43 30.37 -12.10 -11.96
N ALA A 44 30.99 -11.61 -13.03
CA ALA A 44 31.16 -12.37 -14.27
C ALA A 44 31.73 -13.78 -13.99
N GLY A 45 31.06 -14.81 -14.50
CA GLY A 45 31.44 -16.21 -14.34
C GLY A 45 31.63 -16.93 -15.68
N GLY A 46 32.43 -17.99 -15.70
CA GLY A 46 32.68 -18.81 -16.89
C GLY A 46 33.26 -18.00 -18.06
N ALA A 47 32.70 -18.20 -19.26
CA ALA A 47 33.14 -17.51 -20.49
C ALA A 47 33.03 -15.98 -20.40
N ALA A 48 32.06 -15.45 -19.64
CA ALA A 48 31.94 -14.00 -19.43
C ALA A 48 33.11 -13.47 -18.59
N LYS A 49 33.59 -14.26 -17.61
CA LYS A 49 34.76 -13.89 -16.81
C LYS A 49 36.00 -13.77 -17.68
N GLU A 50 36.26 -14.76 -18.54
CA GLU A 50 37.41 -14.74 -19.46
C GLU A 50 37.37 -13.55 -20.44
N PHE A 51 36.16 -13.11 -20.81
CA PHE A 51 35.97 -11.93 -21.66
C PHE A 51 36.30 -10.63 -20.91
N TYR A 52 35.77 -10.46 -19.70
CA TYR A 52 36.00 -9.24 -18.91
C TYR A 52 37.41 -9.17 -18.29
N ASP A 53 38.01 -10.32 -17.97
CA ASP A 53 39.40 -10.40 -17.51
C ASP A 53 40.38 -9.89 -18.59
N LYS A 54 40.09 -10.13 -19.88
CA LYS A 54 40.88 -9.57 -21.02
C LYS A 54 40.73 -8.05 -21.16
N LEU A 55 39.62 -7.50 -20.68
CA LEU A 55 39.34 -6.06 -20.67
C LEU A 55 39.83 -5.37 -19.39
N GLY A 56 40.33 -6.14 -18.41
CA GLY A 56 40.72 -5.62 -17.09
C GLY A 56 39.55 -5.18 -16.22
N GLU A 57 38.33 -5.62 -16.53
CA GLU A 57 37.11 -5.26 -15.81
C GLU A 57 36.57 -6.44 -14.99
N SER A 58 35.91 -6.15 -13.87
CA SER A 58 35.22 -7.16 -13.05
C SER A 58 33.79 -6.71 -12.74
N PRO A 59 32.91 -6.66 -13.74
CA PRO A 59 31.54 -6.18 -13.56
C PRO A 59 30.71 -7.13 -12.69
N LEU A 60 29.82 -6.54 -11.90
CA LEU A 60 28.75 -7.21 -11.16
C LEU A 60 27.47 -7.14 -11.99
N PHE A 61 26.81 -8.28 -12.19
CA PHE A 61 25.55 -8.37 -12.91
C PHE A 61 24.40 -8.64 -11.94
N ASP A 62 23.30 -7.90 -12.14
CA ASP A 62 22.01 -8.21 -11.52
C ASP A 62 21.39 -9.41 -12.26
N LEU A 63 21.13 -10.48 -11.53
CA LEU A 63 20.59 -11.73 -12.07
C LEU A 63 19.34 -12.11 -11.29
N TYR A 64 18.26 -12.36 -12.03
CA TYR A 64 16.97 -12.74 -11.49
C TYR A 64 16.71 -14.22 -11.75
N TYR A 65 16.01 -14.88 -10.83
CA TYR A 65 15.72 -16.31 -10.91
C TYR A 65 14.26 -16.58 -10.57
N ILE A 66 13.60 -17.37 -11.41
CA ILE A 66 12.37 -18.07 -11.05
C ILE A 66 12.77 -19.33 -10.29
N SER A 67 12.15 -19.57 -9.14
CA SER A 67 12.34 -20.73 -8.27
C SER A 67 11.01 -21.47 -8.10
N ILE A 68 10.86 -22.62 -8.77
CA ILE A 68 9.68 -23.49 -8.69
C ILE A 68 10.06 -24.73 -7.88
N ARG A 69 9.35 -24.98 -6.77
CA ARG A 69 9.73 -26.02 -5.82
C ARG A 69 8.66 -27.09 -5.70
N SER A 70 9.12 -28.32 -5.50
CA SER A 70 8.30 -29.40 -4.95
C SER A 70 7.08 -29.73 -5.81
N SER A 71 5.86 -29.75 -5.26
CA SER A 71 4.62 -30.03 -6.00
C SER A 71 4.48 -29.18 -7.27
N TYR A 72 4.80 -27.88 -7.22
CA TYR A 72 4.74 -27.01 -8.41
C TYR A 72 5.77 -27.41 -9.48
N ALA A 73 6.94 -27.92 -9.06
CA ALA A 73 7.95 -28.41 -10.00
C ALA A 73 7.60 -29.78 -10.58
N ARG A 74 6.74 -30.55 -9.92
CA ARG A 74 6.14 -31.76 -10.47
C ARG A 74 5.10 -31.42 -11.53
N ILE A 75 4.19 -30.47 -11.25
CA ILE A 75 3.23 -29.95 -12.25
C ILE A 75 3.99 -29.42 -13.47
N PHE A 76 5.09 -28.69 -13.25
CA PHE A 76 5.96 -28.25 -14.35
C PHE A 76 6.49 -29.41 -15.21
N ALA A 77 6.88 -30.53 -14.59
CA ALA A 77 7.37 -31.70 -15.31
C ALA A 77 6.27 -32.40 -16.13
N GLU A 78 5.05 -32.44 -15.60
CA GLU A 78 3.91 -33.11 -16.21
C GLU A 78 3.31 -32.28 -17.36
N GLU A 79 3.23 -30.95 -17.21
CA GLU A 79 2.54 -30.06 -18.15
C GLU A 79 3.46 -29.36 -19.17
N ILE A 80 4.73 -29.09 -18.82
CA ILE A 80 5.62 -28.21 -19.61
C ILE A 80 6.91 -28.91 -20.00
N GLY A 81 7.68 -29.39 -19.01
CA GLY A 81 8.98 -30.02 -19.21
C GLY A 81 10.07 -29.10 -19.79
N PHE A 82 11.19 -29.71 -20.17
CA PHE A 82 12.30 -29.06 -20.86
C PHE A 82 12.43 -29.57 -22.30
N ALA A 83 12.62 -28.63 -23.23
CA ALA A 83 12.96 -28.96 -24.62
C ALA A 83 14.28 -29.76 -24.77
N SER A 84 15.20 -29.65 -23.79
CA SER A 84 16.47 -30.38 -23.82
C SER A 84 16.30 -31.76 -23.18
N VAL A 85 16.49 -32.82 -23.98
CA VAL A 85 16.43 -34.23 -23.54
C VAL A 85 17.28 -34.50 -22.28
N ARG A 86 18.46 -33.89 -22.20
CA ARG A 86 19.35 -34.02 -21.03
C ARG A 86 18.75 -33.42 -19.76
N LYS A 87 18.12 -32.25 -19.86
CA LYS A 87 17.51 -31.55 -18.72
C LYS A 87 16.20 -32.23 -18.31
N GLU A 88 15.46 -32.74 -19.29
CA GLU A 88 14.24 -33.52 -19.08
C GLU A 88 14.53 -34.82 -18.33
N ALA A 89 15.55 -35.59 -18.76
CA ALA A 89 15.98 -36.77 -18.03
C ALA A 89 16.43 -36.45 -16.59
N ALA A 90 17.10 -35.30 -16.40
CA ALA A 90 17.49 -34.85 -15.07
C ALA A 90 16.29 -34.49 -14.19
N LEU A 91 15.27 -33.81 -14.74
CA LEU A 91 14.01 -33.51 -14.05
C LEU A 91 13.31 -34.80 -13.60
N ASN A 92 13.15 -35.74 -14.52
CA ASN A 92 12.50 -37.02 -14.26
C ASN A 92 13.22 -37.84 -13.18
N SER A 93 14.56 -37.75 -13.09
CA SER A 93 15.34 -38.45 -12.06
C SER A 93 15.12 -37.94 -10.62
N VAL A 94 14.58 -36.72 -10.45
CA VAL A 94 14.37 -36.10 -9.13
C VAL A 94 12.90 -35.99 -8.73
N LEU A 95 11.95 -36.47 -9.54
CA LEU A 95 10.51 -36.46 -9.24
C LEU A 95 10.17 -37.18 -7.94
N SER A 96 10.87 -38.28 -7.63
CA SER A 96 10.69 -39.04 -6.39
C SER A 96 11.08 -38.28 -5.12
N LYS A 97 11.72 -37.11 -5.24
CA LYS A 97 12.16 -36.24 -4.14
C LYS A 97 11.17 -35.11 -3.85
N GLU A 98 9.91 -35.27 -4.26
CA GLU A 98 8.83 -34.36 -3.95
C GLU A 98 8.64 -34.18 -2.43
N ARG A 99 8.31 -32.96 -2.02
CA ARG A 99 7.92 -32.61 -0.65
C ARG A 99 6.62 -31.81 -0.67
N THR A 100 5.93 -31.72 0.46
CA THR A 100 4.84 -30.77 0.62
C THR A 100 5.37 -29.33 0.64
N PRO A 101 4.80 -28.40 -0.14
CA PRO A 101 5.13 -26.99 -0.05
C PRO A 101 4.71 -26.44 1.33
N ARG A 102 5.42 -25.41 1.81
CA ARG A 102 5.12 -24.72 3.09
C ARG A 102 4.08 -23.59 2.93
N SER A 103 3.51 -23.43 1.74
CA SER A 103 2.54 -22.37 1.43
C SER A 103 1.14 -22.79 1.86
N THR A 104 0.40 -21.87 2.47
CA THR A 104 -1.03 -22.06 2.79
C THR A 104 -1.86 -21.69 1.57
N VAL A 105 -2.70 -22.60 1.09
CA VAL A 105 -3.59 -22.38 -0.05
C VAL A 105 -4.97 -21.98 0.48
N ALA A 106 -5.54 -20.91 -0.06
CA ALA A 106 -6.87 -20.42 0.26
C ALA A 106 -7.66 -20.24 -1.04
N GLY A 107 -8.48 -21.25 -1.39
CA GLY A 107 -9.18 -21.30 -2.68
C GLY A 107 -8.18 -21.31 -3.85
N ASP A 108 -8.34 -20.37 -4.76
CA ASP A 108 -7.48 -20.19 -5.94
C ASP A 108 -6.23 -19.31 -5.66
N ALA A 109 -6.05 -18.86 -4.42
CA ALA A 109 -4.95 -18.00 -4.01
C ALA A 109 -3.96 -18.71 -3.06
N ILE A 110 -2.73 -18.20 -3.02
CA ILE A 110 -1.74 -18.56 -2.01
C ILE A 110 -1.61 -17.42 -1.02
N LEU A 111 -1.67 -17.77 0.26
CA LEU A 111 -1.28 -16.89 1.34
C LEU A 111 0.24 -16.97 1.51
N ASP A 112 0.94 -15.88 1.20
CA ASP A 112 2.35 -15.70 1.52
C ASP A 112 2.47 -14.77 2.73
N GLU A 113 3.47 -15.02 3.57
CA GLU A 113 3.70 -14.20 4.76
C GLU A 113 4.37 -12.89 4.35
N ILE A 114 3.91 -11.78 4.94
CA ILE A 114 4.54 -10.48 4.75
C ILE A 114 5.87 -10.47 5.52
N GLU A 115 6.98 -10.49 4.78
CA GLU A 115 8.34 -10.44 5.37
C GLU A 115 8.69 -9.03 5.85
N THR A 116 8.33 -8.01 5.06
CA THR A 116 8.66 -6.60 5.33
C THR A 116 7.61 -5.67 4.74
N ILE A 117 7.26 -4.61 5.47
CA ILE A 117 6.47 -3.48 4.96
C ILE A 117 7.35 -2.24 5.02
N GLU A 118 7.69 -1.69 3.86
CA GLU A 118 8.49 -0.47 3.74
C GLU A 118 7.63 0.63 3.09
N PRO A 119 7.29 1.71 3.80
CA PRO A 119 6.60 2.85 3.19
C PRO A 119 7.57 3.58 2.26
N ASP A 120 7.29 3.54 0.95
CA ASP A 120 8.03 4.30 -0.05
C ASP A 120 7.25 5.54 -0.48
N ARG A 121 7.97 6.64 -0.74
CA ARG A 121 7.34 7.87 -1.21
C ARG A 121 7.09 7.72 -2.70
N ALA A 122 5.82 7.65 -3.08
CA ALA A 122 5.41 7.54 -4.48
C ALA A 122 6.14 8.59 -5.35
N GLU A 123 6.71 8.14 -6.47
CA GLU A 123 7.36 9.02 -7.45
C GLU A 123 6.36 9.94 -8.16
N THR A 124 5.07 9.59 -8.09
CA THR A 124 3.94 10.30 -8.66
C THR A 124 2.92 10.69 -7.58
N ASP A 125 2.23 11.80 -7.79
CA ASP A 125 1.17 12.27 -6.89
C ASP A 125 -0.17 11.53 -7.07
N TYR A 126 -0.23 10.56 -7.99
CA TYR A 126 -1.44 9.83 -8.35
C TYR A 126 -1.35 8.37 -7.92
N LEU A 127 -2.42 7.87 -7.29
CA LEU A 127 -2.70 6.45 -7.15
C LEU A 127 -3.66 6.05 -8.29
N TYR A 128 -3.53 4.82 -8.78
CA TYR A 128 -4.47 4.26 -9.74
C TYR A 128 -5.20 3.11 -9.06
N ASP A 129 -6.52 3.11 -9.16
CA ASP A 129 -7.37 1.97 -8.82
C ASP A 129 -8.08 1.50 -10.10
N ILE A 130 -8.43 0.22 -10.15
CA ILE A 130 -9.16 -0.36 -11.28
C ILE A 130 -10.40 -1.06 -10.73
N GLU A 131 -11.55 -0.55 -11.11
CA GLU A 131 -12.81 -1.19 -10.79
C GLU A 131 -13.00 -2.46 -11.63
N VAL A 132 -13.05 -3.61 -10.96
CA VAL A 132 -13.37 -4.90 -11.56
C VAL A 132 -14.75 -5.35 -11.12
N GLU A 133 -15.71 -5.26 -12.03
CA GLU A 133 -17.15 -5.40 -11.79
C GLU A 133 -17.57 -6.74 -11.14
N ASP A 134 -16.94 -7.86 -11.50
CA ASP A 134 -17.38 -9.20 -11.05
C ASP A 134 -16.62 -9.72 -9.83
N HIS A 135 -15.44 -9.18 -9.57
CA HIS A 135 -14.53 -9.72 -8.56
C HIS A 135 -14.17 -8.71 -7.48
N HIS A 136 -14.38 -7.41 -7.72
CA HIS A 136 -13.97 -6.30 -6.86
C HIS A 136 -12.50 -6.41 -6.40
N ASN A 137 -11.69 -7.06 -7.23
CA ASN A 137 -10.27 -7.26 -7.01
C ASN A 137 -9.55 -7.41 -8.35
N PHE A 138 -8.27 -7.05 -8.34
CA PHE A 138 -7.40 -7.15 -9.51
C PHE A 138 -5.99 -7.56 -9.10
N LEU A 139 -5.26 -8.13 -10.06
CA LEU A 139 -3.86 -8.51 -9.86
C LEU A 139 -2.95 -7.30 -10.09
N ILE A 140 -2.15 -6.97 -9.08
CA ILE A 140 -1.12 -5.92 -9.14
C ILE A 140 0.28 -6.52 -9.01
N ASN A 141 1.25 -5.85 -9.64
CA ASN A 141 2.68 -6.15 -9.54
C ASN A 141 3.01 -7.64 -9.77
N ASP A 142 3.67 -8.29 -8.82
CA ASP A 142 4.05 -9.71 -8.83
C ASP A 142 2.84 -10.62 -8.51
N PHE A 143 1.69 -10.35 -9.14
CA PHE A 143 0.43 -11.11 -9.07
C PHE A 143 -0.24 -11.14 -7.70
N MET A 144 -0.15 -10.02 -6.97
CA MET A 144 -0.86 -9.83 -5.70
C MET A 144 -2.30 -9.42 -5.96
N VAL A 145 -3.25 -10.01 -5.22
CA VAL A 145 -4.66 -9.62 -5.27
C VAL A 145 -4.86 -8.34 -4.45
N SER A 146 -5.35 -7.27 -5.07
CA SER A 146 -5.75 -6.01 -4.43
C SER A 146 -7.26 -5.82 -4.54
N ALA A 147 -7.90 -5.25 -3.52
CA ALA A 147 -9.32 -4.89 -3.52
C ALA A 147 -9.51 -3.39 -3.83
N ASN A 148 -10.72 -3.01 -4.26
CA ASN A 148 -11.11 -1.61 -4.51
C ASN A 148 -11.17 -0.79 -3.20
N CYS A 149 -10.99 0.54 -3.28
CA CYS A 149 -11.17 1.48 -2.15
C CYS A 149 -12.36 2.43 -2.41
N ASP A 150 -13.25 2.62 -1.42
CA ASP A 150 -14.60 3.17 -1.66
C ASP A 150 -14.92 4.41 -0.78
N GLY A 151 -14.27 5.54 -1.07
CA GLY A 151 -14.34 6.76 -0.24
C GLY A 151 -14.40 8.01 -1.09
N ASP A 152 -15.46 8.15 -1.87
CA ASP A 152 -15.53 9.12 -2.96
C ASP A 152 -16.08 10.49 -2.53
N GLU A 153 -15.50 11.55 -3.11
CA GLU A 153 -15.96 12.93 -2.98
C GLU A 153 -16.60 13.39 -4.30
N ASP A 154 -17.87 13.78 -4.26
CA ASP A 154 -18.61 14.22 -5.45
C ASP A 154 -18.53 15.73 -5.70
N CYS A 155 -18.63 16.12 -6.98
CA CYS A 155 -18.79 17.50 -7.41
C CYS A 155 -20.26 17.83 -7.69
N VAL A 156 -20.76 18.93 -7.13
CA VAL A 156 -22.07 19.49 -7.46
C VAL A 156 -21.89 20.86 -8.11
N MET A 157 -22.45 21.03 -9.31
CA MET A 157 -22.49 22.31 -10.02
C MET A 157 -23.92 22.65 -10.46
N LEU A 158 -24.19 23.94 -10.66
CA LEU A 158 -25.47 24.37 -11.22
C LEU A 158 -25.53 24.00 -12.70
N LEU A 159 -26.66 23.46 -13.15
CA LEU A 159 -26.83 23.01 -14.53
C LEU A 159 -26.49 24.10 -15.56
N MET A 160 -27.00 25.31 -15.37
CA MET A 160 -26.73 26.42 -16.29
C MET A 160 -25.27 26.86 -16.29
N ASP A 161 -24.55 26.71 -15.17
CA ASP A 161 -23.13 27.02 -15.08
C ASP A 161 -22.32 26.02 -15.92
N GLY A 162 -22.61 24.72 -15.75
CA GLY A 162 -22.04 23.66 -16.57
C GLY A 162 -22.31 23.86 -18.06
N LEU A 163 -23.51 24.29 -18.46
CA LEU A 163 -23.83 24.49 -19.88
C LEU A 163 -23.17 25.73 -20.50
N LEU A 164 -23.03 26.83 -19.75
CA LEU A 164 -22.51 28.10 -20.28
C LEU A 164 -20.98 28.19 -20.20
N ASN A 165 -20.39 27.65 -19.13
CA ASN A 165 -18.97 27.82 -18.82
C ASN A 165 -18.10 26.62 -19.17
N PHE A 166 -18.69 25.50 -19.58
CA PHE A 166 -17.93 24.32 -20.01
C PHE A 166 -17.55 24.37 -21.49
N SER A 167 -16.29 24.06 -21.77
CA SER A 167 -15.82 23.73 -23.11
C SER A 167 -14.70 22.70 -23.02
N ARG A 168 -14.70 21.72 -23.94
CA ARG A 168 -13.62 20.75 -24.08
C ARG A 168 -12.26 21.41 -24.35
N SER A 169 -12.24 22.63 -24.89
CA SER A 169 -11.01 23.39 -25.12
C SER A 169 -10.29 23.80 -23.84
N TYR A 170 -10.98 23.81 -22.70
CA TYR A 170 -10.39 24.15 -21.40
C TYR A 170 -9.80 22.94 -20.67
N LEU A 171 -10.08 21.72 -21.15
CA LEU A 171 -9.57 20.51 -20.53
C LEU A 171 -8.06 20.37 -20.78
N PRO A 172 -7.27 20.04 -19.75
CA PRO A 172 -5.83 19.84 -19.90
C PRO A 172 -5.55 18.63 -20.79
N ALA A 173 -4.49 18.72 -21.60
CA ALA A 173 -4.08 17.64 -22.51
C ALA A 173 -3.42 16.43 -21.78
N ARG A 174 -3.23 16.51 -20.45
CA ARG A 174 -2.64 15.44 -19.64
C ARG A 174 -3.73 14.50 -19.14
N ARG A 175 -3.38 13.22 -18.94
CA ARG A 175 -4.28 12.21 -18.37
C ARG A 175 -4.73 12.63 -16.95
N GLY A 176 -5.99 12.38 -16.61
CA GLY A 176 -6.62 12.73 -15.33
C GLY A 176 -7.67 13.82 -15.45
N GLY A 177 -7.39 14.93 -16.13
CA GLY A 177 -8.32 16.08 -16.18
C GLY A 177 -9.58 15.90 -17.04
N TRP A 178 -9.75 14.72 -17.65
CA TRP A 178 -10.96 14.36 -18.39
C TRP A 178 -11.95 13.56 -17.53
N MET A 179 -11.48 12.92 -16.46
CA MET A 179 -12.30 11.98 -15.68
C MET A 179 -13.36 12.70 -14.85
N ASP A 180 -13.04 13.88 -14.34
CA ASP A 180 -13.97 14.68 -13.50
C ASP A 180 -14.77 15.72 -14.32
N ALA A 181 -14.68 15.67 -15.66
CA ALA A 181 -15.36 16.64 -16.53
C ALA A 181 -16.77 16.14 -16.90
N PRO A 182 -17.81 17.00 -16.85
CA PRO A 182 -19.19 16.63 -17.20
C PRO A 182 -19.38 16.48 -18.71
N LEU A 183 -18.80 15.42 -19.29
CA LEU A 183 -18.80 15.15 -20.74
C LEU A 183 -20.14 14.61 -21.25
N VAL A 184 -20.89 13.94 -20.38
CA VAL A 184 -22.20 13.36 -20.64
C VAL A 184 -23.13 13.77 -19.51
N LEU A 185 -24.36 14.14 -19.86
CA LEU A 185 -25.40 14.48 -18.89
C LEU A 185 -26.53 13.46 -18.99
N THR A 186 -26.68 12.66 -17.94
CA THR A 186 -27.81 11.72 -17.81
C THR A 186 -29.00 12.46 -17.20
N THR A 187 -30.17 12.38 -17.84
CA THR A 187 -31.38 13.11 -17.42
C THR A 187 -32.41 12.23 -16.70
N ARG A 188 -32.27 10.91 -16.81
CA ARG A 188 -33.16 9.93 -16.19
C ARG A 188 -32.30 8.79 -15.64
N ILE A 189 -32.65 8.33 -14.45
CA ILE A 189 -31.97 7.21 -13.81
C ILE A 189 -32.64 5.92 -14.25
N ASP A 190 -31.86 5.03 -14.89
CA ASP A 190 -32.24 3.63 -15.10
C ASP A 190 -31.49 2.75 -14.08
N PRO A 191 -32.20 2.13 -13.11
CA PRO A 191 -31.58 1.26 -12.11
C PRO A 191 -30.83 0.04 -12.69
N LYS A 192 -30.99 -0.27 -13.98
CA LYS A 192 -30.18 -1.31 -14.65
C LYS A 192 -28.79 -0.84 -15.07
N GLU A 193 -28.62 0.47 -15.27
CA GLU A 193 -27.37 1.09 -15.77
C GLU A 193 -26.51 1.66 -14.64
N ILE A 194 -27.01 1.65 -13.41
CA ILE A 194 -26.25 2.03 -12.20
C ILE A 194 -25.43 0.87 -11.68
N ASP A 195 -24.52 1.19 -10.76
CA ASP A 195 -23.63 0.22 -10.13
C ASP A 195 -24.37 -0.96 -9.47
N LYS A 196 -23.75 -2.15 -9.53
CA LYS A 196 -24.30 -3.41 -9.01
C LYS A 196 -24.45 -3.41 -7.49
N GLU A 197 -23.67 -2.63 -6.75
CA GLU A 197 -23.80 -2.53 -5.29
C GLU A 197 -25.19 -2.00 -4.91
N ALA A 198 -25.72 -1.04 -5.68
CA ALA A 198 -27.08 -0.52 -5.47
C ALA A 198 -28.16 -1.60 -5.65
N HIS A 199 -27.86 -2.69 -6.40
CA HIS A 199 -28.80 -3.80 -6.60
C HIS A 199 -28.95 -4.66 -5.35
N ASN A 200 -27.97 -4.60 -4.44
CA ASN A 200 -27.94 -5.38 -3.19
C ASN A 200 -28.62 -4.67 -2.01
N ILE A 201 -29.14 -3.45 -2.21
CA ILE A 201 -29.86 -2.71 -1.17
C ILE A 201 -31.17 -3.43 -0.83
N ASP A 202 -31.41 -3.63 0.46
CA ASP A 202 -32.67 -4.16 0.97
C ASP A 202 -33.74 -3.06 1.06
N ILE A 203 -34.96 -3.39 0.65
CA ILE A 203 -36.08 -2.42 0.59
C ILE A 203 -37.26 -2.81 1.47
N MET A 204 -37.03 -3.72 2.44
CA MET A 204 -38.07 -4.18 3.36
C MET A 204 -38.35 -3.18 4.48
N GLU A 205 -39.59 -3.15 4.95
CA GLU A 205 -39.98 -2.36 6.12
C GLU A 205 -39.61 -3.06 7.43
N GLN A 206 -39.68 -4.39 7.45
CA GLN A 206 -39.32 -5.22 8.60
C GLN A 206 -38.70 -6.52 8.12
N TYR A 207 -37.63 -6.96 8.76
CA TYR A 207 -37.00 -8.23 8.43
C TYR A 207 -37.80 -9.41 9.02
N PRO A 208 -37.88 -10.54 8.29
CA PRO A 208 -38.60 -11.71 8.77
C PRO A 208 -37.91 -12.33 10.00
N LEU A 209 -38.68 -12.93 10.90
CA LEU A 209 -38.14 -13.63 12.08
C LEU A 209 -37.06 -14.66 11.69
N ARG A 210 -37.28 -15.36 10.58
CA ARG A 210 -36.37 -16.39 10.09
C ARG A 210 -34.96 -15.86 9.77
N PHE A 211 -34.86 -14.62 9.29
CA PHE A 211 -33.56 -13.97 9.07
C PHE A 211 -32.76 -13.88 10.38
N TYR A 212 -33.40 -13.45 11.47
CA TYR A 212 -32.75 -13.33 12.78
C TYR A 212 -32.35 -14.69 13.37
N GLU A 213 -33.17 -15.72 13.19
CA GLU A 213 -32.83 -17.09 13.63
C GLU A 213 -31.59 -17.61 12.90
N LEU A 214 -31.55 -17.46 11.57
CA LEU A 214 -30.41 -17.91 10.75
C LEU A 214 -29.14 -17.11 11.02
N ALA A 215 -29.26 -15.82 11.33
CA ALA A 215 -28.13 -15.00 11.76
C ALA A 215 -27.52 -15.52 13.08
N SER A 216 -28.33 -16.03 14.00
CA SER A 216 -27.85 -16.65 15.25
C SER A 216 -27.05 -17.93 15.01
N ASP A 217 -27.30 -18.61 13.89
CA ASP A 217 -26.59 -19.82 13.47
C ASP A 217 -25.38 -19.53 12.57
N PHE A 218 -25.03 -18.26 12.37
CA PHE A 218 -23.94 -17.81 11.47
C PHE A 218 -24.12 -18.31 10.02
N ALA A 219 -25.36 -18.39 9.53
CA ALA A 219 -25.66 -18.78 8.15
C ALA A 219 -25.02 -17.83 7.13
N ASN A 220 -24.69 -18.35 5.94
CA ASN A 220 -24.14 -17.52 4.88
C ASN A 220 -25.21 -16.56 4.34
N PRO A 221 -24.90 -15.28 4.06
CA PRO A 221 -25.86 -14.34 3.47
C PRO A 221 -26.56 -14.86 2.20
N LYS A 222 -25.86 -15.65 1.37
CA LYS A 222 -26.44 -16.26 0.15
C LYS A 222 -27.56 -17.25 0.43
N ASP A 223 -27.52 -17.93 1.59
CA ASP A 223 -28.56 -18.89 1.98
C ASP A 223 -29.85 -18.18 2.45
N VAL A 224 -29.79 -16.87 2.66
CA VAL A 224 -30.87 -16.03 3.20
C VAL A 224 -31.41 -15.06 2.15
N GLU A 225 -30.72 -14.92 1.01
CA GLU A 225 -31.05 -13.99 -0.08
C GLU A 225 -32.50 -14.16 -0.59
N ASP A 226 -33.00 -15.39 -0.64
CA ASP A 226 -34.38 -15.68 -1.04
C ASP A 226 -35.43 -15.11 -0.08
N LEU A 227 -35.09 -14.99 1.21
CA LEU A 227 -35.98 -14.46 2.25
C LEU A 227 -35.98 -12.93 2.31
N MET A 228 -34.99 -12.27 1.70
CA MET A 228 -34.84 -10.83 1.69
C MET A 228 -35.47 -10.21 0.43
N ASP A 229 -35.87 -8.94 0.48
CA ASP A 229 -36.33 -8.20 -0.70
C ASP A 229 -35.32 -7.13 -1.07
N THR A 230 -34.63 -7.32 -2.19
CA THR A 230 -33.53 -6.47 -2.69
C THR A 230 -33.93 -5.76 -3.97
N VAL A 231 -33.27 -4.64 -4.28
CA VAL A 231 -33.52 -3.86 -5.52
C VAL A 231 -33.38 -4.73 -6.78
N SER A 232 -32.42 -5.66 -6.80
CA SER A 232 -32.20 -6.60 -7.91
C SER A 232 -33.47 -7.37 -8.34
N LYS A 233 -34.36 -7.70 -7.40
CA LYS A 233 -35.60 -8.46 -7.67
C LYS A 233 -36.68 -7.65 -8.39
N HIS A 234 -36.56 -6.31 -8.39
CA HIS A 234 -37.55 -5.40 -8.96
C HIS A 234 -37.09 -4.74 -10.27
N LEU A 235 -35.86 -5.00 -10.73
CA LEU A 235 -35.30 -4.37 -11.94
C LEU A 235 -36.16 -4.60 -13.18
N GLY A 236 -36.51 -3.52 -13.88
CA GLY A 236 -37.36 -3.56 -15.06
C GLY A 236 -38.86 -3.59 -14.78
N THR A 237 -39.28 -3.52 -13.52
CA THR A 237 -40.68 -3.32 -13.12
C THR A 237 -40.91 -1.87 -12.67
N GLU A 238 -42.16 -1.42 -12.56
CA GLU A 238 -42.46 -0.09 -12.00
C GLU A 238 -42.04 0.04 -10.52
N ALA A 239 -41.94 -1.07 -9.80
CA ALA A 239 -41.54 -1.12 -8.40
C ALA A 239 -40.05 -0.80 -8.17
N GLN A 240 -39.22 -0.76 -9.23
CA GLN A 240 -37.79 -0.43 -9.12
C GLN A 240 -37.49 0.96 -8.54
N TYR A 241 -38.49 1.85 -8.52
CA TYR A 241 -38.38 3.20 -7.94
C TYR A 241 -39.05 3.31 -6.56
N MET A 242 -39.53 2.21 -5.98
CA MET A 242 -40.15 2.18 -4.66
C MET A 242 -39.17 1.58 -3.65
N SER A 243 -38.92 2.31 -2.56
CA SER A 243 -38.07 1.84 -1.46
C SER A 243 -38.75 2.04 -0.11
N ARG A 244 -38.48 1.13 0.83
CA ARG A 244 -38.81 1.26 2.26
C ARG A 244 -37.53 1.13 3.07
N PHE A 245 -37.64 1.42 4.37
CA PHE A 245 -36.54 1.34 5.31
C PHE A 245 -37.04 0.77 6.64
N THR A 246 -36.12 0.18 7.41
CA THR A 246 -36.45 -0.50 8.67
C THR A 246 -36.50 0.42 9.88
N HIS A 247 -35.64 1.44 9.93
CA HIS A 247 -35.47 2.29 11.11
C HIS A 247 -35.73 3.77 10.78
N PRO A 248 -36.77 4.40 11.36
CA PRO A 248 -37.00 5.84 11.18
C PRO A 248 -35.99 6.66 11.98
N THR A 249 -35.53 7.76 11.40
CA THR A 249 -34.72 8.78 12.08
C THR A 249 -35.52 10.07 12.26
N SER A 250 -35.39 10.73 13.41
CA SER A 250 -36.10 11.99 13.68
C SER A 250 -35.59 13.16 12.84
N ASN A 251 -34.28 13.22 12.61
CA ASN A 251 -33.64 14.21 11.74
C ASN A 251 -32.31 13.66 11.21
N ILE A 252 -32.15 13.66 9.88
CA ILE A 252 -30.94 13.20 9.19
C ILE A 252 -29.71 14.04 9.58
N ALA A 253 -29.91 15.32 9.90
CA ALA A 253 -28.86 16.27 10.28
C ALA A 253 -28.69 16.42 11.81
N ALA A 254 -29.21 15.50 12.63
CA ALA A 254 -29.12 15.61 14.09
C ALA A 254 -27.70 15.42 14.67
N GLY A 255 -26.78 14.88 13.90
CA GLY A 255 -25.40 14.62 14.31
C GLY A 255 -24.50 15.87 14.36
N PRO A 256 -23.26 15.73 14.86
CA PRO A 256 -22.27 16.82 14.83
C PRO A 256 -21.91 17.16 13.38
N LEU A 257 -22.08 18.44 13.01
CA LEU A 257 -21.87 18.93 11.63
C LEU A 257 -20.40 18.87 11.17
N ASN A 258 -19.47 18.93 12.11
CA ASN A 258 -18.04 18.87 11.83
C ASN A 258 -17.41 17.78 12.69
N SER A 259 -16.54 16.98 12.09
CA SER A 259 -15.72 16.06 12.84
C SER A 259 -14.74 16.82 13.73
N ALA A 260 -14.52 16.34 14.94
CA ALA A 260 -13.51 16.89 15.86
C ALA A 260 -12.11 16.89 15.23
N TYR A 261 -11.86 15.96 14.29
CA TYR A 261 -10.61 15.88 13.54
C TYR A 261 -10.32 17.13 12.69
N LYS A 262 -11.35 17.80 12.16
CA LYS A 262 -11.20 19.06 11.40
C LYS A 262 -10.94 20.26 12.31
N THR A 263 -11.45 20.23 13.55
CA THR A 263 -11.32 21.36 14.50
C THR A 263 -10.01 21.34 15.29
N LEU A 264 -9.44 20.15 15.51
CA LEU A 264 -8.15 20.00 16.18
C LEU A 264 -7.01 20.45 15.24
N GLY A 265 -6.09 21.26 15.77
CA GLY A 265 -5.06 21.88 14.95
C GLY A 265 -3.87 20.96 14.76
N SER A 266 -3.09 20.78 15.82
CA SER A 266 -1.85 20.03 15.74
C SER A 266 -2.09 18.52 15.70
N MET A 267 -1.19 17.78 15.06
CA MET A 267 -1.25 16.31 15.05
C MET A 267 -1.07 15.71 16.45
N VAL A 268 -0.35 16.41 17.34
CA VAL A 268 -0.21 16.05 18.76
C VAL A 268 -1.55 16.16 19.48
N GLU A 269 -2.31 17.25 19.28
CA GLU A 269 -3.67 17.39 19.83
C GLU A 269 -4.62 16.30 19.33
N LYS A 270 -4.55 15.97 18.03
CA LYS A 270 -5.35 14.90 17.43
C LYS A 270 -5.06 13.54 18.06
N MET A 271 -3.78 13.24 18.27
CA MET A 271 -3.35 12.03 18.95
C MET A 271 -3.81 12.01 20.41
N ASP A 272 -3.61 13.10 21.16
CA ASP A 272 -4.03 13.19 22.55
C ASP A 272 -5.55 13.01 22.69
N ALA A 273 -6.34 13.57 21.76
CA ALA A 273 -7.79 13.36 21.71
C ALA A 273 -8.17 11.91 21.37
N GLN A 274 -7.45 11.27 20.44
CA GLN A 274 -7.64 9.86 20.09
C GLN A 274 -7.35 8.95 21.30
N LEU A 275 -6.24 9.16 22.00
CA LEU A 275 -5.87 8.36 23.17
C LEU A 275 -6.80 8.63 24.37
N ALA A 276 -7.24 9.88 24.54
CA ALA A 276 -8.25 10.22 25.55
C ALA A 276 -9.60 9.55 25.27
N LEU A 277 -9.96 9.35 23.99
CA LEU A 277 -11.13 8.58 23.61
C LEU A 277 -10.93 7.08 23.90
N ALA A 278 -9.77 6.53 23.55
CA ALA A 278 -9.44 5.13 23.82
C ALA A 278 -9.57 4.79 25.31
N ARG A 279 -9.08 5.65 26.20
CA ARG A 279 -9.24 5.50 27.67
C ARG A 279 -10.70 5.50 28.15
N LYS A 280 -11.61 6.13 27.39
CA LYS A 280 -13.04 6.20 27.75
C LYS A 280 -13.83 5.00 27.24
N THR A 281 -13.37 4.35 26.18
CA THR A 281 -14.11 3.28 25.51
C THR A 281 -13.65 1.91 25.97
N ARG A 282 -14.58 1.09 26.47
CA ARG A 282 -14.29 -0.30 26.88
C ARG A 282 -13.85 -1.21 25.73
N ALA A 283 -14.23 -0.89 24.50
CA ALA A 283 -13.96 -1.72 23.32
C ALA A 283 -12.52 -1.60 22.80
N VAL A 284 -11.72 -0.65 23.32
CA VAL A 284 -10.40 -0.32 22.78
C VAL A 284 -9.37 -0.41 23.90
N ASP A 285 -8.27 -1.11 23.65
CA ASP A 285 -7.10 -1.11 24.51
C ASP A 285 -6.26 0.14 24.21
N ALA A 286 -6.14 1.02 25.20
CA ALA A 286 -5.44 2.29 25.03
C ALA A 286 -3.92 2.10 24.89
N ASP A 287 -3.34 1.06 25.50
CA ASP A 287 -1.91 0.79 25.45
C ASP A 287 -1.51 0.22 24.07
N ASP A 288 -2.31 -0.71 23.52
CA ASP A 288 -2.11 -1.21 22.15
C ASP A 288 -2.26 -0.10 21.10
N VAL A 289 -3.25 0.80 21.26
CA VAL A 289 -3.42 1.93 20.34
C VAL A 289 -2.22 2.88 20.42
N ALA A 290 -1.73 3.20 21.62
CA ALA A 290 -0.55 4.05 21.81
C ALA A 290 0.68 3.43 21.12
N GLU A 291 0.91 2.13 21.31
CA GLU A 291 2.01 1.42 20.70
C GLU A 291 1.91 1.38 19.16
N ARG A 292 0.72 1.13 18.62
CA ARG A 292 0.50 1.15 17.16
C ARG A 292 0.71 2.52 16.56
N VAL A 293 0.24 3.59 17.20
CA VAL A 293 0.46 4.97 16.71
C VAL A 293 1.95 5.29 16.66
N ILE A 294 2.71 4.92 17.70
CA ILE A 294 4.16 5.12 17.72
C ILE A 294 4.83 4.35 16.58
N ASN A 295 4.50 3.06 16.42
CA ASN A 295 5.17 2.18 15.47
C ASN A 295 4.79 2.46 14.00
N SER A 296 3.53 2.80 13.73
CA SER A 296 3.03 3.00 12.36
C SER A 296 3.16 4.44 11.87
N HIS A 297 3.15 5.44 12.76
CA HIS A 297 3.24 6.85 12.37
C HIS A 297 4.53 7.54 12.83
N PHE A 298 4.84 7.51 14.12
CA PHE A 298 5.89 8.40 14.64
C PHE A 298 7.31 7.91 14.34
N LEU A 299 7.61 6.63 14.63
CA LEU A 299 8.91 6.05 14.36
C LEU A 299 9.24 6.09 12.86
N PRO A 300 8.35 5.70 11.93
CA PRO A 300 8.63 5.79 10.49
C PRO A 300 8.90 7.22 10.03
N ASP A 301 8.14 8.22 10.51
CA ASP A 301 8.35 9.61 10.12
C ASP A 301 9.66 10.17 10.69
N MET A 302 9.97 9.92 11.97
CA MET A 302 11.25 10.36 12.56
C MET A 302 12.46 9.72 11.85
N ILE A 303 12.44 8.40 11.64
CA ILE A 303 13.53 7.69 10.95
C ILE A 303 13.64 8.15 9.49
N GLY A 304 12.49 8.30 8.81
CA GLY A 304 12.42 8.77 7.43
C GLY A 304 13.01 10.18 7.29
N ASN A 305 12.60 11.10 8.16
CA ASN A 305 13.10 12.47 8.17
C ASN A 305 14.59 12.55 8.55
N LEU A 306 15.05 11.73 9.51
CA LEU A 306 16.47 11.64 9.87
C LEU A 306 17.34 11.15 8.71
N ARG A 307 16.91 10.07 8.05
CA ARG A 307 17.57 9.54 6.83
C ARG A 307 17.54 10.56 5.69
N ALA A 308 16.41 11.24 5.48
CA ALA A 308 16.29 12.27 4.47
C ALA A 308 17.21 13.47 4.77
N PHE A 309 17.29 13.91 6.04
CA PHE A 309 18.13 15.00 6.48
C PHE A 309 19.62 14.74 6.20
N SER A 310 20.10 13.52 6.46
CA SER A 310 21.51 13.15 6.19
C SER A 310 21.86 13.07 4.70
N ARG A 311 20.87 12.77 3.82
CA ARG A 311 21.06 12.59 2.37
C ARG A 311 20.54 13.75 1.52
N GLN A 312 20.10 14.84 2.16
CA GLN A 312 19.33 15.89 1.48
C GLN A 312 20.15 16.70 0.47
N LYS A 313 19.41 17.28 -0.47
CA LYS A 313 19.89 18.31 -1.39
C LYS A 313 19.60 19.70 -0.80
N VAL A 314 20.34 20.70 -1.23
CA VAL A 314 20.05 22.10 -0.89
C VAL A 314 19.26 22.76 -2.02
N ARG A 315 18.31 23.63 -1.68
CA ARG A 315 17.43 24.30 -2.65
C ARG A 315 17.56 25.82 -2.52
N CYS A 316 17.59 26.52 -3.65
CA CYS A 316 17.45 27.96 -3.67
C CYS A 316 15.99 28.38 -3.54
N VAL A 317 15.70 29.32 -2.63
CA VAL A 317 14.34 29.83 -2.40
C VAL A 317 13.81 30.61 -3.61
N LYS A 318 14.68 31.38 -4.28
CA LYS A 318 14.28 32.32 -5.35
C LYS A 318 14.02 31.62 -6.69
N CYS A 319 14.88 30.69 -7.11
CA CYS A 319 14.78 30.05 -8.43
C CYS A 319 14.43 28.55 -8.38
N GLY A 320 14.33 27.96 -7.20
CA GLY A 320 14.01 26.54 -7.04
C GLY A 320 15.12 25.57 -7.47
N ALA A 321 16.29 26.06 -7.90
CA ALA A 321 17.42 25.22 -8.27
C ALA A 321 17.85 24.34 -7.10
N LYS A 322 18.02 23.03 -7.36
CA LYS A 322 18.43 22.01 -6.39
C LYS A 322 19.89 21.63 -6.64
N PHE A 323 20.71 21.65 -5.59
CA PHE A 323 22.12 21.27 -5.65
C PHE A 323 22.36 20.03 -4.78
N ARG A 324 23.10 19.06 -5.32
CA ARG A 324 23.37 17.79 -4.64
C ARG A 324 24.18 17.95 -3.35
N ARG A 325 25.05 18.96 -3.28
CA ARG A 325 25.94 19.23 -2.14
C ARG A 325 25.72 20.65 -1.66
N PRO A 326 25.94 20.92 -0.36
CA PRO A 326 26.05 22.28 0.14
C PRO A 326 27.09 23.07 -0.67
N LEU A 327 26.77 24.31 -0.97
CA LEU A 327 27.69 25.22 -1.66
C LEU A 327 28.65 25.81 -0.63
N LEU A 328 29.89 26.09 -1.03
CA LEU A 328 30.84 26.83 -0.19
C LEU A 328 30.44 28.31 -0.04
N SER A 329 29.63 28.82 -0.97
CA SER A 329 29.00 30.13 -0.90
C SER A 329 27.56 30.02 -0.44
N ASP A 330 27.12 30.89 0.47
CA ASP A 330 25.72 30.95 0.93
C ASP A 330 24.72 31.44 -0.14
N THR A 331 25.22 31.81 -1.32
CA THR A 331 24.45 32.35 -2.43
C THR A 331 24.33 31.36 -3.59
N CYS A 332 23.15 31.36 -4.21
CA CYS A 332 22.88 30.54 -5.38
C CYS A 332 23.69 31.04 -6.60
N PRO A 333 24.37 30.15 -7.34
CA PRO A 333 25.18 30.52 -8.50
C PRO A 333 24.34 31.05 -9.68
N LYS A 334 23.03 30.74 -9.72
CA LYS A 334 22.16 31.17 -10.82
C LYS A 334 21.47 32.52 -10.60
N CYS A 335 21.07 32.82 -9.36
CA CYS A 335 20.20 33.98 -9.09
C CYS A 335 20.57 34.74 -7.81
N HIS A 336 21.70 34.38 -7.19
CA HIS A 336 22.24 34.96 -5.96
C HIS A 336 21.26 34.98 -4.77
N GLY A 337 20.25 34.11 -4.81
CA GLY A 337 19.30 33.93 -3.71
C GLY A 337 19.85 33.01 -2.62
N ARG A 338 19.25 33.07 -1.43
CA ARG A 338 19.60 32.20 -0.29
C ARG A 338 19.34 30.73 -0.61
N VAL A 339 20.26 29.88 -0.17
CA VAL A 339 20.17 28.42 -0.28
C VAL A 339 19.82 27.85 1.09
N ILE A 340 18.83 26.97 1.13
CA ILE A 340 18.33 26.34 2.37
C ILE A 340 18.37 24.82 2.26
N LEU A 341 18.39 24.16 3.41
CA LEU A 341 18.15 22.72 3.54
C LEU A 341 16.70 22.41 3.13
N THR A 342 16.48 21.24 2.53
CA THR A 342 15.13 20.81 2.11
C THR A 342 14.34 20.24 3.30
N VAL A 343 15.05 19.59 4.23
CA VAL A 343 14.52 19.06 5.49
C VAL A 343 15.18 19.84 6.63
N THR A 344 14.35 20.40 7.52
CA THR A 344 14.81 21.18 8.68
C THR A 344 14.99 20.28 9.90
N GLU A 345 15.84 20.71 10.84
CA GLU A 345 16.00 20.04 12.15
C GLU A 345 14.66 19.87 12.89
N GLY A 346 13.82 20.91 12.88
CA GLY A 346 12.51 20.86 13.51
C GLY A 346 11.59 19.76 12.94
N SER A 347 11.73 19.41 11.66
CA SER A 347 10.99 18.30 11.05
C SER A 347 11.42 16.94 11.61
N VAL A 348 12.69 16.79 11.98
CA VAL A 348 13.24 15.55 12.54
C VAL A 348 12.86 15.40 14.01
N LYS A 349 12.87 16.51 14.78
CA LYS A 349 12.55 16.52 16.22
C LYS A 349 11.05 16.51 16.55
N LYS A 350 10.19 16.80 15.57
CA LYS A 350 8.75 17.07 15.76
C LYS A 350 8.01 16.10 16.67
N TYR A 351 8.33 14.80 16.61
CA TYR A 351 7.61 13.74 17.33
C TYR A 351 8.38 13.09 18.47
N LEU A 352 9.64 13.46 18.70
CA LEU A 352 10.48 12.79 19.69
C LEU A 352 9.93 12.97 21.12
N ASP A 353 9.62 14.21 21.49
CA ASP A 353 9.12 14.53 22.83
C ASP A 353 7.74 13.90 23.06
N THR A 354 6.86 13.98 22.06
CA THR A 354 5.53 13.37 22.12
C THR A 354 5.60 11.85 22.24
N SER A 355 6.46 11.19 21.45
CA SER A 355 6.63 9.73 21.51
C SER A 355 7.16 9.30 22.87
N THR A 356 8.12 10.04 23.42
CA THR A 356 8.70 9.76 24.75
C THR A 356 7.65 9.92 25.85
N ARG A 357 6.82 10.98 25.79
CA ARG A 357 5.72 11.19 26.72
C ARG A 357 4.73 10.02 26.67
N VAL A 358 4.26 9.65 25.48
CA VAL A 358 3.30 8.56 25.30
C VAL A 358 3.88 7.23 25.78
N ALA A 359 5.14 6.93 25.46
CA ALA A 359 5.82 5.71 25.92
C ALA A 359 6.10 5.66 27.44
N THR A 360 5.91 6.78 28.14
CA THR A 360 6.00 6.85 29.61
C THR A 360 4.61 6.76 30.25
N GLU A 361 3.59 7.32 29.59
CA GLU A 361 2.23 7.40 30.11
C GLU A 361 1.40 6.11 29.84
N TYR A 362 1.80 5.32 28.85
CA TYR A 362 1.14 4.08 28.44
C TYR A 362 2.11 2.89 28.56
N GLU A 363 1.56 1.70 28.79
CA GLU A 363 2.31 0.45 28.92
C GLU A 363 2.72 -0.10 27.54
N VAL A 364 3.59 0.62 26.83
CA VAL A 364 4.14 0.18 25.55
C VAL A 364 5.26 -0.84 25.73
N SER A 365 5.48 -1.71 24.73
CA SER A 365 6.55 -2.70 24.84
C SER A 365 7.94 -2.08 25.03
N GLU A 366 8.78 -2.77 25.81
CA GLU A 366 10.17 -2.36 26.06
C GLU A 366 10.98 -2.17 24.76
N TYR A 367 10.68 -2.97 23.73
CA TYR A 367 11.29 -2.79 22.42
C TYR A 367 10.97 -1.43 21.81
N THR A 368 9.70 -1.01 21.86
CA THR A 368 9.26 0.29 21.35
C THR A 368 9.90 1.44 22.14
N ARG A 369 10.02 1.31 23.47
CA ARG A 369 10.69 2.31 24.32
C ARG A 369 12.15 2.49 23.93
N GLN A 370 12.90 1.37 23.83
CA GLN A 370 14.31 1.40 23.45
C GLN A 370 14.53 1.99 22.06
N ARG A 371 13.61 1.76 21.11
CA ARG A 371 13.69 2.39 19.78
C ARG A 371 13.55 3.90 19.82
N ILE A 372 12.62 4.43 20.62
CA ILE A 372 12.46 5.87 20.80
C ILE A 372 13.73 6.47 21.42
N GLU A 373 14.29 5.82 22.45
CA GLU A 373 15.51 6.26 23.10
C GLU A 373 16.72 6.29 22.15
N LEU A 374 16.91 5.23 21.35
CA LEU A 374 17.98 5.16 20.35
C LEU A 374 17.87 6.28 19.31
N ILE A 375 16.68 6.54 18.79
CA ILE A 375 16.45 7.64 17.85
C ILE A 375 16.72 8.99 18.53
N GLY A 376 16.31 9.15 19.79
CA GLY A 376 16.60 10.34 20.58
C GLY A 376 18.11 10.59 20.72
N LEU A 377 18.89 9.54 20.96
CA LEU A 377 20.35 9.62 21.02
C LEU A 377 20.96 9.97 19.65
N GLU A 378 20.49 9.37 18.56
CA GLU A 378 20.95 9.69 17.20
C GLU A 378 20.69 11.15 16.84
N ILE A 379 19.47 11.65 17.14
CA ILE A 379 19.09 13.04 16.91
C ILE A 379 19.99 13.98 17.72
N LYS A 380 20.18 13.70 19.02
CA LYS A 380 21.07 14.52 19.86
C LYS A 380 22.50 14.52 19.31
N SER A 381 23.05 13.36 18.97
CA SER A 381 24.39 13.24 18.40
C SER A 381 24.57 13.98 17.08
N LEU A 382 23.52 14.10 16.26
CA LEU A 382 23.59 14.77 14.96
C LEU A 382 23.51 16.31 15.05
N PHE A 383 22.77 16.83 16.04
CA PHE A 383 22.46 18.27 16.13
C PHE A 383 23.17 18.97 17.29
N GLU A 384 23.49 18.30 18.38
CA GLU A 384 24.25 18.90 19.48
C GLU A 384 25.74 18.95 19.10
N SER A 385 26.28 20.16 18.99
CA SER A 385 27.73 20.36 18.92
C SER A 385 28.28 20.55 20.33
N ASP A 386 29.32 19.79 20.69
CA ASP A 386 30.01 19.94 21.99
C ASP A 386 30.62 21.34 22.20
N LYS A 387 30.67 22.20 21.16
CA LYS A 387 31.27 23.53 21.21
C LYS A 387 30.31 24.64 21.64
N SER A 388 29.00 24.41 21.71
CA SER A 388 28.03 25.45 22.03
C SER A 388 26.82 24.90 22.80
N LYS A 389 27.02 24.49 24.05
CA LYS A 389 25.90 24.26 24.98
C LYS A 389 25.55 25.56 25.69
N GLN A 390 24.34 26.06 25.46
CA GLN A 390 23.73 27.06 26.34
C GLN A 390 23.24 26.32 27.58
N MET A 391 24.04 26.34 28.66
CA MET A 391 23.66 25.73 29.92
C MET A 391 22.50 26.51 30.56
N GLY A 392 21.51 25.79 31.09
CA GLY A 392 20.46 26.39 31.89
C GLY A 392 21.03 26.90 33.22
N LEU A 393 20.43 27.93 33.81
CA LEU A 393 20.83 28.45 35.13
C LEU A 393 20.81 27.36 36.23
N LEU A 394 19.96 26.34 36.07
CA LEU A 394 19.85 25.20 36.98
C LEU A 394 20.99 24.18 36.84
N ASP A 395 21.70 24.14 35.71
CA ASP A 395 22.87 23.25 35.53
C ASP A 395 24.14 23.81 36.19
N PHE A 396 24.07 25.03 36.73
CA PHE A 396 25.17 25.69 37.46
C PHE A 396 24.99 25.67 38.98
N MET A 397 23.83 25.25 39.48
CA MET A 397 23.56 25.07 40.91
C MET A 397 23.78 23.61 41.29
#